data_AF-A0A5J4NA65-F1
#
_entry.id   AF-A0A5J4NA65-F1
#
_cell.length_a   1.000
_cell.length_b   1.000
_cell.length_c   1.000
_cell.angle_alpha   90.00
_cell.angle_beta   90.00
_cell.angle_gamma   90.00
#
_symmetry.space_group_name_H-M   'P 1'
#
loop_
_entity.id
_entity.type
_entity.pdbx_description
1 polymer ?
#
loop_
_entity_poly.entity_id
_entity_poly.type
_entity_poly.pdbx_seq_one_letter_code
_entity_poly.pdbx_strand_id
1 'polypeptide(L)'
;MCDGWFRVGIHLVTALLTANQYANEKPCQTTAAIWISLTAGDGPDPLLFSPFRYPSSQRDAGRPLRVGQAPLIEPLSEYDLFLTDADYFCTNLSELLFNQTRVCCIIIQDAAILSAHFNLCEHLHRYLQSFPTDLHRARVICITSK
;
A
#
# COMPACT_ATOMS: atom_id res chain seq x y z
N MET A 1 1.30 0.74 23.32
CA MET A 1 2.38 -0.21 22.97
C MET A 1 2.23 -0.73 21.53
N CYS A 2 1.85 0.11 20.55
CA CYS A 2 1.63 -0.31 19.15
C CYS A 2 2.77 0.05 18.20
N ASP A 3 3.81 0.75 18.67
CA ASP A 3 4.82 1.38 17.80
C ASP A 3 5.75 0.38 17.07
N GLY A 4 6.00 -0.80 17.66
CA GLY A 4 6.98 -1.74 17.13
C GLY A 4 6.62 -2.36 15.77
N TRP A 5 5.38 -2.82 15.61
CA TRP A 5 4.95 -3.47 14.37
C TRP A 5 4.60 -2.47 13.27
N PHE A 6 4.11 -1.27 13.62
CA PHE A 6 3.99 -0.16 12.67
C PHE A 6 5.34 0.18 12.05
N ARG A 7 6.39 0.33 12.87
CA ARG A 7 7.75 0.57 12.37
C ARG A 7 8.21 -0.51 11.40
N VAL A 8 7.98 -1.79 11.70
CA VAL A 8 8.31 -2.89 10.80
C VAL A 8 7.56 -2.75 9.47
N GLY A 9 6.26 -2.51 9.50
CA GLY A 9 5.47 -2.32 8.28
C GLY A 9 5.89 -1.08 7.48
N ILE A 10 6.23 0.03 8.14
CA ILE A 10 6.73 1.26 7.53
C ILE A 10 8.07 1.02 6.81
N HIS A 11 9.00 0.34 7.46
CA HIS A 11 10.27 -0.03 6.83
C HIS A 11 10.05 -0.98 5.66
N LEU A 12 9.15 -1.95 5.80
CA LEU A 12 8.83 -2.92 4.75
C LEU A 12 8.22 -2.26 3.52
N VAL A 13 7.20 -1.41 3.69
CA VAL A 13 6.56 -0.72 2.56
C VAL A 13 7.57 0.18 1.83
N THR A 14 8.41 0.89 2.58
CA THR A 14 9.43 1.75 1.99
C THR A 14 10.46 0.95 1.20
N ALA A 15 10.89 -0.19 1.74
CA ALA A 15 11.81 -1.08 1.04
C ALA A 15 11.21 -1.66 -0.24
N LEU A 16 9.91 -2.01 -0.23
CA LEU A 16 9.21 -2.53 -1.41
C LEU A 16 9.02 -1.47 -2.49
N LEU A 17 8.62 -0.25 -2.10
CA LEU A 17 8.54 0.91 -3.00
C LEU A 17 9.90 1.18 -3.66
N THR A 18 10.97 1.17 -2.87
CA THR A 18 12.35 1.35 -3.34
C THR A 18 12.77 0.24 -4.30
N ALA A 19 12.55 -1.03 -3.93
CA ALA A 19 12.93 -2.18 -4.75
C ALA A 19 12.18 -2.22 -6.09
N ASN A 20 10.87 -1.92 -6.08
CA ASN A 20 10.07 -1.87 -7.30
C ASN A 20 10.49 -0.73 -8.22
N GLN A 21 10.95 0.40 -7.67
CA GLN A 21 11.52 1.46 -8.48
C GLN A 21 12.81 1.03 -9.20
N TYR A 22 13.74 0.37 -8.50
CA TYR A 22 14.98 -0.12 -9.11
C TYR A 22 14.73 -1.21 -10.15
N ALA A 23 13.73 -2.06 -9.94
CA ALA A 23 13.36 -3.12 -10.88
C ALA A 23 12.68 -2.59 -12.16
N ASN A 24 11.99 -1.44 -12.08
CA ASN A 24 11.40 -0.81 -13.23
C ASN A 24 12.48 -0.05 -14.03
N GLU A 25 12.93 -0.63 -15.14
CA GLU A 25 13.89 -0.03 -16.08
C GLU A 25 13.44 1.35 -16.64
N LYS A 26 12.16 1.71 -16.45
CA LYS A 26 11.63 3.04 -16.76
C LYS A 26 11.22 3.77 -15.46
N PRO A 27 11.85 4.92 -15.13
CA PRO A 27 11.60 5.67 -13.90
C PRO A 27 10.22 6.35 -13.79
N CYS A 28 9.28 6.05 -14.70
CA CYS A 28 8.01 6.79 -14.85
C CYS A 28 6.76 5.98 -14.49
N GLN A 29 6.90 4.73 -14.02
CA GLN A 29 5.75 3.95 -13.55
C GLN A 29 5.74 3.95 -12.03
N THR A 30 5.06 4.94 -11.44
CA THR A 30 4.82 4.99 -10.00
C THR A 30 4.00 3.77 -9.61
N THR A 31 4.58 2.88 -8.82
CA THR A 31 3.84 1.77 -8.24
C THR A 31 3.47 2.11 -6.81
N ALA A 32 2.23 2.53 -6.57
CA ALA A 32 1.77 2.91 -5.24
C ALA A 32 1.72 1.68 -4.31
N ALA A 33 1.85 1.89 -3.02
CA ALA A 33 1.51 0.94 -1.98
C ALA A 33 0.15 1.30 -1.35
N ILE A 34 -0.60 0.30 -0.91
CA ILE A 34 -1.85 0.51 -0.16
C ILE A 34 -1.67 -0.11 1.23
N TRP A 35 -2.08 0.62 2.26
CA TRP A 35 -2.14 0.12 3.63
C TRP A 35 -3.60 0.13 4.10
N ILE A 36 -4.12 -1.04 4.42
CA ILE A 36 -5.49 -1.26 4.88
C ILE A 36 -5.45 -1.54 6.38
N SER A 37 -6.09 -0.67 7.16
CA SER A 37 -6.32 -0.83 8.60
C SER A 37 -7.80 -1.06 8.91
N LEU A 38 -8.13 -1.27 10.19
CA LEU A 38 -9.52 -1.43 10.65
C LEU A 38 -10.36 -0.19 10.37
N THR A 39 -9.87 0.97 10.79
CA THR A 39 -10.37 2.28 10.36
C THR A 39 -9.22 3.11 9.79
N ALA A 40 -9.51 4.12 8.97
CA ALA A 40 -8.47 4.96 8.40
C ALA A 40 -7.63 5.68 9.47
N GLY A 41 -8.17 5.88 10.68
CA GLY A 41 -7.47 6.47 11.83
C GLY A 41 -6.63 5.48 12.65
N ASP A 42 -6.84 4.17 12.48
CA ASP A 42 -6.06 3.12 13.16
C ASP A 42 -4.78 2.76 12.40
N GLY A 43 -4.57 3.33 11.22
CA GLY A 43 -3.35 3.17 10.44
C GLY A 43 -2.15 3.89 11.06
N PRO A 44 -0.95 3.71 10.50
CA PRO A 44 0.23 4.46 10.92
C PRO A 44 0.02 5.95 10.70
N ASP A 45 0.49 6.78 11.64
CA ASP A 45 0.52 8.24 11.46
C ASP A 45 1.34 8.58 10.20
N PRO A 46 0.76 9.30 9.21
CA PRO A 46 1.47 9.73 8.00
C PRO A 46 2.82 10.41 8.28
N LEU A 47 2.96 11.12 9.40
CA LEU A 47 4.20 11.80 9.79
C LEU A 47 5.35 10.83 10.07
N LEU A 48 5.06 9.57 10.42
CA LEU A 48 6.08 8.54 10.61
C LEU A 48 6.79 8.17 9.31
N PHE A 49 6.20 8.50 8.15
CA PHE A 49 6.82 8.30 6.85
C PHE A 49 7.74 9.46 6.42
N SER A 50 7.71 10.60 7.13
CA SER A 50 8.50 11.79 6.80
C SER A 50 10.03 11.59 6.70
N PRO A 51 10.66 10.67 7.48
CA PRO A 51 12.10 10.39 7.33
C PRO A 51 12.43 9.61 6.06
N PHE A 52 11.44 8.95 5.46
CA PHE A 52 11.63 8.10 4.29
C PHE A 52 11.53 8.92 3.01
N ARG A 53 12.40 8.57 2.07
CA ARG A 53 12.51 9.24 0.78
C ARG A 53 12.29 8.20 -0.30
N TYR A 54 11.41 8.51 -1.25
CA TYR A 54 11.33 7.78 -2.51
C TYR A 54 12.59 8.10 -3.32
N PRO A 55 13.41 7.10 -3.69
CA PRO A 55 14.64 7.35 -4.44
C PRO A 55 14.35 8.14 -5.72
N SER A 56 15.29 8.97 -6.17
CA SER A 56 15.26 9.56 -7.51
C SER A 56 16.24 8.82 -8.41
N SER A 57 15.96 8.77 -9.72
CA SER A 57 16.84 8.13 -10.73
C SER A 57 18.21 8.79 -10.85
N GLN A 58 18.42 9.95 -10.23
CA GLN A 58 19.71 10.65 -10.13
C GLN A 58 20.11 10.80 -8.67
N ARG A 59 21.42 10.92 -8.41
CA ARG A 59 22.15 10.92 -7.12
C ARG A 59 21.73 11.98 -6.07
N ASP A 60 20.49 12.44 -6.12
CA ASP A 60 19.87 13.26 -5.10
C ASP A 60 19.32 12.40 -3.96
N ALA A 61 19.09 13.03 -2.81
CA ALA A 61 18.62 12.41 -1.56
C ALA A 61 17.18 11.81 -1.62
N GLY A 62 16.66 11.56 -2.83
CA GLY A 62 15.27 11.19 -3.08
C GLY A 62 14.29 12.32 -2.74
N ARG A 63 13.01 12.14 -3.10
CA ARG A 63 11.93 13.04 -2.68
C ARG A 63 11.17 12.44 -1.49
N PRO A 64 10.51 13.24 -0.63
CA PRO A 64 9.61 12.70 0.39
C PRO A 64 8.57 11.76 -0.23
N LEU A 65 8.19 10.72 0.53
CA LEU A 65 7.05 9.88 0.16
C LEU A 65 5.78 10.72 0.13
N ARG A 66 5.03 10.62 -0.97
CA ARG A 66 3.68 11.20 -1.09
C ARG A 66 2.70 10.24 -0.43
N VAL A 67 2.37 10.51 0.82
CA VAL A 67 1.43 9.70 1.59
C VAL A 67 0.04 10.32 1.49
N GLY A 68 -0.93 9.57 0.96
CA GLY A 68 -2.34 9.92 0.95
C GLY A 68 -3.11 9.11 2.00
N GLN A 69 -4.28 9.59 2.37
CA GLN A 69 -5.18 8.89 3.29
C GLN A 69 -6.62 9.01 2.78
N ALA A 70 -7.43 7.99 3.04
CA ALA A 70 -8.85 8.00 2.71
C ALA A 70 -9.59 9.16 3.41
N PRO A 71 -10.55 9.81 2.73
CA PRO A 71 -10.98 9.55 1.34
C PRO A 71 -10.00 10.09 0.30
N LEU A 72 -9.95 9.44 -0.86
CA LEU A 72 -9.12 9.84 -1.99
C LEU A 72 -9.56 11.21 -2.54
N ILE A 73 -8.66 12.20 -2.53
CA ILE A 73 -8.88 13.55 -3.07
C ILE A 73 -8.32 13.66 -4.49
N GLU A 74 -7.12 13.13 -4.71
CA GLU A 74 -6.43 13.12 -6.01
C GLU A 74 -6.32 11.68 -6.55
N PRO A 75 -6.07 11.46 -7.85
CA PRO A 75 -5.89 10.12 -8.39
C PRO A 75 -4.82 9.33 -7.62
N LEU A 76 -5.00 8.00 -7.49
CA LEU A 76 -4.07 7.13 -6.74
C LEU A 76 -2.61 7.20 -7.26
N SER A 77 -2.39 7.59 -8.51
CA SER A 77 -1.08 7.83 -9.12
C SER A 77 -0.27 8.96 -8.46
N GLU A 78 -0.95 9.88 -7.77
CA GLU A 78 -0.33 10.99 -7.06
C GLU A 78 0.27 10.59 -5.71
N TYR A 79 -0.03 9.38 -5.24
CA TYR A 79 0.47 8.85 -3.98
C TYR A 79 1.48 7.72 -4.21
N ASP A 80 2.50 7.66 -3.37
CA ASP A 80 3.41 6.51 -3.30
C ASP A 80 2.90 5.50 -2.27
N LEU A 81 2.20 5.98 -1.25
CA LEU A 81 1.53 5.18 -0.23
C LEU A 81 0.16 5.77 0.04
N PHE A 82 -0.87 4.94 0.03
CA PHE A 82 -2.23 5.34 0.39
C PHE A 82 -2.73 4.55 1.60
N LEU A 83 -3.13 5.27 2.65
CA LEU A 83 -3.68 4.70 3.88
C LEU A 83 -5.21 4.68 3.79
N THR A 84 -5.84 3.54 4.06
CA THR A 84 -7.29 3.33 3.93
C THR A 84 -7.79 2.35 4.97
N ASP A 85 -9.12 2.28 5.14
CA ASP A 85 -9.79 1.16 5.79
C ASP A 85 -10.35 0.14 4.80
N ALA A 86 -10.83 -0.97 5.35
CA ALA A 86 -11.40 -2.09 4.59
C ALA A 86 -12.65 -1.70 3.81
N ASP A 87 -13.55 -0.90 4.38
CA ASP A 87 -14.81 -0.51 3.76
C ASP A 87 -14.59 0.40 2.54
N TYR A 88 -13.76 1.44 2.72
CA TYR A 88 -13.38 2.35 1.66
C TYR A 88 -12.58 1.63 0.58
N PHE A 89 -11.71 0.69 0.96
CA PHE A 89 -10.99 -0.13 0.00
C PHE A 89 -11.96 -0.91 -0.90
N CYS A 90 -12.92 -1.63 -0.32
CA CYS A 90 -13.87 -2.43 -1.07
C CYS A 90 -14.73 -1.57 -2.00
N THR A 91 -15.23 -0.44 -1.50
CA THR A 91 -16.19 0.40 -2.21
C THR A 91 -15.55 1.26 -3.30
N ASN A 92 -14.32 1.76 -3.09
CA ASN A 92 -13.75 2.82 -3.92
C ASN A 92 -12.42 2.47 -4.56
N LEU A 93 -11.59 1.62 -3.94
CA LEU A 93 -10.22 1.35 -4.42
C LEU A 93 -10.07 0.01 -5.12
N SER A 94 -10.87 -1.00 -4.75
CA SER A 94 -10.75 -2.36 -5.27
C SER A 94 -10.87 -2.38 -6.80
N GLU A 95 -11.88 -1.72 -7.35
CA GLU A 95 -12.08 -1.59 -8.80
C GLU A 95 -10.97 -0.78 -9.50
N LEU A 96 -10.38 0.22 -8.82
CA LEU A 96 -9.25 0.98 -9.37
C LEU A 96 -7.98 0.13 -9.48
N LEU A 97 -7.79 -0.81 -8.54
CA LEU A 97 -6.72 -1.81 -8.60
C LEU A 97 -6.88 -2.76 -9.79
N PHE A 98 -8.11 -3.22 -10.06
CA PHE A 98 -8.37 -4.11 -11.19
C PHE A 98 -8.11 -3.43 -12.53
N ASN A 99 -8.42 -2.13 -12.64
CA ASN A 99 -8.51 -1.49 -13.94
C ASN A 99 -7.25 -0.73 -14.38
N GLN A 100 -6.52 -0.05 -13.48
CA GLN A 100 -5.65 1.04 -13.94
C GLN A 100 -4.34 1.25 -13.16
N THR A 101 -4.21 0.78 -11.92
CA THR A 101 -3.05 1.15 -11.09
C THR A 101 -2.12 -0.03 -10.84
N ARG A 102 -0.85 0.11 -11.23
CA ARG A 102 0.21 -0.84 -10.84
C ARG A 102 0.51 -0.65 -9.35
N VAL A 103 -0.20 -1.34 -8.47
CA VAL A 103 0.15 -1.34 -7.05
C VAL A 103 1.26 -2.34 -6.78
N CYS A 104 2.21 -1.90 -5.98
CA CYS A 104 3.46 -2.60 -5.72
C CYS A 104 3.29 -3.59 -4.55
N CYS A 105 2.51 -3.18 -3.55
CA CYS A 105 2.14 -4.01 -2.42
C CYS A 105 0.84 -3.51 -1.76
N ILE A 106 0.12 -4.44 -1.14
CA ILE A 106 -1.04 -4.20 -0.28
C ILE A 106 -0.68 -4.72 1.10
N ILE A 107 -0.63 -3.84 2.09
CA ILE A 107 -0.43 -4.18 3.49
C ILE A 107 -1.79 -4.27 4.17
N ILE A 108 -2.05 -5.37 4.85
CA ILE A 108 -3.26 -5.62 5.63
C ILE A 108 -2.83 -5.67 7.09
N GLN A 109 -3.16 -4.62 7.82
CA GLN A 109 -2.94 -4.52 9.26
C GLN A 109 -4.02 -5.28 10.02
N ASP A 110 -3.64 -5.89 11.14
CA ASP A 110 -4.53 -6.66 12.00
C ASP A 110 -5.31 -7.71 11.21
N ALA A 111 -4.61 -8.43 10.33
CA ALA A 111 -5.20 -9.39 9.41
C ALA A 111 -6.02 -10.48 10.11
N ALA A 112 -5.70 -10.83 11.36
CA ALA A 112 -6.51 -11.73 12.16
C ALA A 112 -7.94 -11.19 12.35
N ILE A 113 -8.09 -9.89 12.59
CA ILE A 113 -9.40 -9.23 12.75
C ILE A 113 -10.03 -9.00 11.38
N LEU A 114 -9.27 -8.46 10.42
CA LEU A 114 -9.76 -8.19 9.07
C LEU A 114 -10.13 -9.46 8.29
N SER A 115 -9.67 -10.64 8.69
CA SER A 115 -10.11 -11.91 8.08
C SER A 115 -11.60 -12.17 8.25
N ALA A 116 -12.24 -11.59 9.27
CA ALA A 116 -13.69 -11.64 9.45
C ALA A 116 -14.46 -10.67 8.54
N HIS A 117 -13.77 -9.74 7.87
CA HIS A 117 -14.37 -8.76 6.98
C HIS A 117 -14.67 -9.39 5.61
N PHE A 118 -15.85 -9.99 5.47
CA PHE A 118 -16.25 -10.79 4.30
C PHE A 118 -15.95 -10.10 2.95
N ASN A 119 -16.38 -8.85 2.78
CA ASN A 119 -16.20 -8.11 1.53
C ASN A 119 -14.71 -7.92 1.18
N LEU A 120 -13.87 -7.68 2.18
CA LEU A 120 -12.44 -7.46 1.96
C LEU A 120 -11.79 -8.76 1.48
N CYS A 121 -12.09 -9.86 2.15
CA CYS A 121 -11.63 -11.19 1.75
C CYS A 121 -12.11 -11.57 0.34
N GLU A 122 -13.36 -11.26 -0.01
CA GLU A 122 -13.91 -11.52 -1.34
C GLU A 122 -13.20 -10.70 -2.43
N HIS A 123 -13.04 -9.38 -2.22
CA HIS A 123 -12.35 -8.51 -3.17
C HIS A 123 -10.87 -8.88 -3.33
N LEU A 124 -10.17 -9.21 -2.24
CA LEU A 124 -8.79 -9.69 -2.30
C LEU A 124 -8.70 -11.04 -3.01
N HIS A 125 -9.61 -11.97 -2.74
CA HIS A 125 -9.64 -13.26 -3.42
C HIS A 125 -9.84 -13.09 -4.93
N ARG A 126 -10.81 -12.25 -5.33
CA ARG A 126 -11.04 -11.88 -6.73
C ARG A 126 -9.80 -11.25 -7.35
N TYR A 127 -9.13 -10.35 -6.63
CA TYR A 127 -7.86 -9.73 -7.06
C TYR A 127 -6.77 -10.76 -7.33
N LEU A 128 -6.56 -11.70 -6.41
CA LEU A 128 -5.57 -12.76 -6.56
C LEU A 128 -5.88 -13.69 -7.75
N GLN A 129 -7.16 -13.92 -8.05
CA GLN A 129 -7.60 -14.72 -9.20
C GLN A 129 -7.44 -14.00 -10.53
N SER A 130 -7.73 -12.69 -10.59
CA SER A 130 -7.59 -11.89 -11.82
C SER A 130 -6.14 -11.68 -12.24
N PHE A 131 -5.19 -11.74 -11.28
CA PHE A 131 -3.77 -11.62 -11.53
C PHE A 131 -3.02 -12.89 -11.05
N PRO A 132 -3.14 -14.02 -11.77
CA PRO A 132 -2.59 -15.30 -11.31
C PRO A 132 -1.05 -15.35 -11.38
N THR A 133 -0.42 -14.51 -12.19
CA THR A 133 1.04 -14.43 -12.31
C THR A 133 1.61 -13.30 -11.44
N ASP A 134 2.75 -13.58 -10.80
CA ASP A 134 3.42 -12.62 -9.90
C ASP A 134 3.97 -11.38 -10.62
N LEU A 135 4.07 -11.40 -11.95
CA LEU A 135 4.69 -10.33 -12.73
C LEU A 135 3.89 -9.01 -12.72
N HIS A 136 2.59 -9.07 -12.47
CA HIS A 136 1.68 -7.91 -12.51
C HIS A 136 0.84 -7.75 -11.25
N ARG A 137 1.04 -8.63 -10.26
CA ARG A 137 0.27 -8.64 -9.03
C ARG A 137 1.01 -7.91 -7.91
N ALA A 138 0.29 -7.07 -7.18
CA ALA A 138 0.78 -6.47 -5.94
C ALA A 138 1.09 -7.56 -4.91
N ARG A 139 2.19 -7.40 -4.17
CA ARG A 139 2.49 -8.29 -3.04
C ARG A 139 1.51 -8.01 -1.91
N VAL A 140 0.69 -8.99 -1.51
CA VAL A 140 -0.21 -8.88 -0.37
C VAL A 140 0.52 -9.34 0.89
N ILE A 141 0.59 -8.47 1.89
CA ILE A 141 1.35 -8.68 3.12
C ILE A 141 0.43 -8.46 4.32
N CYS A 142 0.23 -9.49 5.12
CA CYS A 142 -0.55 -9.43 6.33
C CYS A 142 0.36 -9.18 7.54
N ILE A 143 0.05 -8.15 8.33
CA ILE A 143 0.73 -7.85 9.59
C ILE A 143 -0.31 -7.99 10.69
N THR A 144 0.02 -8.73 11.75
CA THR A 144 -0.85 -8.87 12.94
C THR A 144 0.03 -8.74 14.18
N SER A 145 -0.42 -7.99 15.19
CA SER A 145 0.09 -8.20 16.54
C SER A 145 -0.49 -9.51 17.08
N LYS A 146 0.28 -10.21 17.93
CA LYS A 146 -0.21 -11.38 18.65
C LYS A 146 -1.28 -11.01 19.67
#